data_AF-A0A958RBS7-F1
#
_entry.id   AF-A0A958RBS7-F1
#
_cell.length_a   1.000
_cell.length_b   1.000
_cell.length_c   1.000
_cell.angle_alpha   90.00
_cell.angle_beta   90.00
_cell.angle_gamma   90.00
#
_symmetry.space_group_name_H-M   'P 1'
#
loop_
_entity.id
_entity.type
_entity.pdbx_description
1 polymer ?
#
loop_
_entity_poly.entity_id
_entity_poly.type
_entity_poly.pdbx_seq_one_letter_code
_entity_poly.pdbx_strand_id
1 'polypeptide(L)'
;MWIGFDTGLHFLEPEATHYQRFTRYNSFEQYKNSSVHHLQEDEEGIWIASSTGLYLLEPGKGITRRYAADEKATRYIPHHHLLHFYRDKAGIFWLATQGGGLIRFNPEDGSYRQFTTVEGLSSNIIYAVYEDDYGKLWLPSNYGLMQFDKITHEVNTYLKSEGIAHDEFNRFSHYRANDGRLYFGGLAGVTIVDPKNFTENTPAPAPLRITGCHVLNGKTGALTDETTAVLASEVLQLSPSDKSLILDFALLNYENSRKNSYWYKIEGLDRNWTTIESNNNLRINDLPYGSYTVHIKGQDIKGAESVNELVIPVVVHKPFYLKTGFIIGCIFALGLLVYGVFRLRLHRLEQAKIRLQETVKQRTWEISQQKDKIAQQAEKLKELDGVKSRFFANISHELRTPLTLILGPLNNLMTALKTGKSTDPKVMVKPLTVMQRNGKKLLQLIEEILDLSKLDARKLELRESPVAFYTFIKRLFVTFESHAVSRNI
;
A
#
# COMPACT_ATOMS: atom_id res chain seq x y z
N MET A 1 -43.77 22.32 -72.32
CA MET A 1 -43.16 21.67 -71.14
C MET A 1 -41.68 21.96 -71.11
N TRP A 2 -41.15 22.41 -69.98
CA TRP A 2 -39.71 22.60 -69.78
C TRP A 2 -39.08 21.32 -69.23
N ILE A 3 -37.88 20.97 -69.71
CA ILE A 3 -37.18 19.74 -69.36
C ILE A 3 -35.72 20.10 -69.03
N GLY A 4 -35.30 19.79 -67.81
CA GLY A 4 -33.92 19.92 -67.38
C GLY A 4 -33.10 18.68 -67.72
N PHE A 5 -31.92 18.86 -68.30
CA PHE A 5 -30.95 17.80 -68.54
C PHE A 5 -29.57 18.18 -67.99
N ASP A 6 -28.65 17.21 -67.96
CA ASP A 6 -27.22 17.45 -67.70
C ASP A 6 -26.55 18.37 -68.73
N THR A 7 -27.21 18.58 -69.86
CA THR A 7 -26.75 19.44 -70.94
C THR A 7 -27.54 20.75 -71.03
N GLY A 8 -28.31 21.09 -70.00
CA GLY A 8 -29.07 22.33 -69.93
C GLY A 8 -30.57 22.16 -70.17
N LEU A 9 -31.24 23.30 -70.28
CA LEU A 9 -32.70 23.35 -70.42
C LEU A 9 -33.14 23.12 -71.85
N HIS A 10 -34.21 22.35 -71.99
CA HIS A 10 -34.89 22.08 -73.24
C HIS A 10 -36.38 22.38 -73.05
N PHE A 11 -37.09 22.64 -74.15
CA PHE A 11 -38.54 22.75 -74.13
C PHE A 11 -39.15 21.82 -75.18
N LEU A 12 -40.28 21.23 -74.81
CA LEU A 12 -41.11 20.41 -75.67
C LEU A 12 -42.46 21.08 -75.79
N GLU A 13 -42.85 21.45 -77.01
CA GLU A 13 -44.21 21.92 -77.28
C GLU A 13 -45.19 20.74 -77.17
N PRO A 14 -46.44 20.96 -76.72
CA PRO A 14 -47.38 19.87 -76.43
C PRO A 14 -47.61 18.87 -77.58
N GLU A 15 -47.50 19.32 -78.83
CA GLU A 15 -47.72 18.51 -80.03
C GLU A 15 -46.41 18.11 -80.74
N ALA A 16 -45.26 18.58 -80.23
CA ALA A 16 -43.96 18.28 -80.83
C ALA A 16 -43.48 16.88 -80.46
N THR A 17 -42.87 16.20 -81.42
CA THR A 17 -42.21 14.88 -81.21
C THR A 17 -40.75 15.01 -80.80
N HIS A 18 -40.16 16.20 -80.93
CA HIS A 18 -38.78 16.49 -80.61
C HIS A 18 -38.70 17.68 -79.66
N TYR A 19 -37.86 17.58 -78.65
CA TYR A 19 -37.55 18.69 -77.76
C TYR A 19 -36.49 19.59 -78.39
N GLN A 20 -36.54 20.89 -78.10
CA GLN A 20 -35.59 21.88 -78.58
C GLN A 20 -34.73 22.36 -77.42
N ARG A 21 -33.44 22.55 -77.68
CA ARG A 21 -32.51 23.11 -76.68
C ARG A 21 -32.74 24.60 -76.55
N PHE A 22 -32.82 25.08 -75.31
CA PHE A 22 -32.82 26.50 -75.03
C PHE A 22 -31.44 27.11 -75.29
N THR A 23 -31.37 28.23 -76.02
CA THR A 23 -30.09 28.84 -76.45
C THR A 23 -29.95 30.34 -76.14
N ARG A 24 -30.97 30.99 -75.57
CA ARG A 24 -30.93 32.44 -75.28
C ARG A 24 -30.26 32.73 -73.93
N TYR A 25 -28.96 32.48 -73.84
CA TYR A 25 -28.19 32.63 -72.60
C TYR A 25 -27.78 34.08 -72.27
N ASN A 26 -27.92 35.01 -73.22
CA ASN A 26 -27.50 36.41 -73.09
C ASN A 26 -26.01 36.51 -72.65
N SER A 27 -25.71 37.28 -71.60
CA SER A 27 -24.36 37.41 -71.04
C SER A 27 -23.93 36.23 -70.15
N PHE A 28 -24.78 35.22 -69.95
CA PHE A 28 -24.57 34.13 -68.99
C PHE A 28 -24.20 32.80 -69.65
N GLU A 29 -23.15 32.80 -70.48
CA GLU A 29 -22.65 31.64 -71.23
C GLU A 29 -22.33 30.40 -70.37
N GLN A 30 -22.08 30.57 -69.07
CA GLN A 30 -21.88 29.47 -68.12
C GLN A 30 -23.08 28.51 -68.09
N TYR A 31 -24.27 29.01 -68.41
CA TYR A 31 -25.47 28.19 -68.47
C TYR A 31 -25.42 27.13 -69.58
N LYS A 32 -24.65 27.36 -70.65
CA LYS A 32 -24.56 26.46 -71.82
C LYS A 32 -24.15 25.04 -71.43
N ASN A 33 -23.30 24.87 -70.42
CA ASN A 33 -22.81 23.57 -69.95
C ASN A 33 -23.33 23.23 -68.55
N SER A 34 -24.47 23.80 -68.18
CA SER A 34 -25.05 23.64 -66.85
C SER A 34 -25.99 22.45 -66.80
N SER A 35 -25.88 21.62 -65.77
CA SER A 35 -26.87 20.59 -65.49
C SER A 35 -28.03 21.20 -64.70
N VAL A 36 -29.25 21.02 -65.19
CA VAL A 36 -30.46 21.56 -64.56
C VAL A 36 -30.94 20.58 -63.50
N HIS A 37 -31.11 21.05 -62.27
CA HIS A 37 -31.45 20.22 -61.11
C HIS A 37 -32.85 20.49 -60.56
N HIS A 38 -33.30 21.74 -60.60
CA HIS A 38 -34.65 22.11 -60.20
C HIS A 38 -35.16 23.32 -60.99
N LEU A 39 -36.47 23.33 -61.28
CA LEU A 39 -37.17 24.37 -62.02
C LEU A 39 -38.41 24.79 -61.22
N GLN A 40 -38.59 26.09 -60.99
CA GLN A 40 -39.79 26.65 -60.38
C GLN A 40 -40.22 27.91 -61.12
N GLU A 41 -41.48 27.98 -61.52
CA GLU A 41 -42.06 29.14 -62.19
C GLU A 41 -42.77 30.04 -61.18
N ASP A 42 -42.59 31.35 -61.31
CA ASP A 42 -43.30 32.39 -60.57
C ASP A 42 -43.64 33.59 -61.48
N GLU A 43 -44.13 34.69 -60.90
CA GLU A 43 -44.51 35.90 -61.66
C GLU A 43 -43.32 36.58 -62.37
N GLU A 44 -42.08 36.40 -61.89
CA GLU A 44 -40.89 36.97 -62.53
C GLU A 44 -40.43 36.11 -63.72
N GLY A 45 -40.60 34.80 -63.63
CA GLY A 45 -40.24 33.86 -64.68
C GLY A 45 -39.92 32.48 -64.15
N ILE A 46 -38.95 31.81 -64.76
CA ILE A 46 -38.55 30.45 -64.39
C ILE A 46 -37.20 30.51 -63.67
N TRP A 47 -37.22 30.17 -62.39
CA TRP A 47 -36.05 29.99 -61.57
C TRP A 47 -35.45 28.60 -61.78
N ILE A 48 -34.13 28.55 -61.89
CA ILE A 48 -33.40 27.34 -62.27
C ILE A 48 -32.23 27.15 -61.31
N ALA A 49 -32.27 26.10 -60.49
CA ALA A 49 -31.09 25.62 -59.78
C ALA A 49 -30.31 24.66 -60.68
N SER A 50 -29.01 24.88 -60.76
CA SER A 50 -28.15 24.14 -61.66
C SER A 50 -26.76 23.90 -61.08
N SER A 51 -25.94 23.15 -61.80
CA SER A 51 -24.55 22.88 -61.40
C SER A 51 -23.65 24.12 -61.42
N THR A 52 -24.10 25.23 -62.02
CA THR A 52 -23.30 26.45 -62.20
C THR A 52 -23.93 27.71 -61.60
N GLY A 53 -25.03 27.58 -60.85
CA GLY A 53 -25.64 28.65 -60.09
C GLY A 53 -27.16 28.58 -60.02
N LEU A 54 -27.76 29.64 -59.49
CA LEU A 54 -29.19 29.93 -59.59
C LEU A 54 -29.40 30.89 -60.76
N TYR A 55 -30.34 30.61 -61.65
CA TYR A 55 -30.64 31.45 -62.80
C TYR A 55 -32.11 31.86 -62.80
N LEU A 56 -32.38 33.05 -63.34
CA LEU A 56 -33.73 33.49 -63.71
C LEU A 56 -33.84 33.56 -65.23
N LEU A 57 -34.78 32.80 -65.77
CA LEU A 57 -35.21 32.82 -67.17
C LEU A 57 -36.50 33.62 -67.28
N GLU A 58 -36.44 34.79 -67.92
CA GLU A 58 -37.63 35.57 -68.24
C GLU A 58 -38.16 35.17 -69.62
N PRO A 59 -39.43 34.74 -69.74
CA PRO A 59 -40.01 34.39 -71.03
C PRO A 59 -39.83 35.49 -72.08
N GLY A 60 -39.35 35.10 -73.27
CA GLY A 60 -39.04 36.04 -74.36
C GLY A 60 -37.69 36.74 -74.25
N LYS A 61 -37.21 37.07 -73.04
CA LYS A 61 -35.95 37.79 -72.80
C LYS A 61 -34.72 36.89 -72.62
N GLY A 62 -34.92 35.61 -72.31
CA GLY A 62 -33.81 34.68 -72.06
C GLY A 62 -33.31 34.75 -70.62
N ILE A 63 -32.08 34.30 -70.36
CA ILE A 63 -31.50 34.34 -69.01
C ILE A 63 -31.15 35.78 -68.64
N THR A 64 -31.75 36.33 -67.59
CA THR A 64 -31.57 37.72 -67.19
C THR A 64 -30.74 37.90 -65.92
N ARG A 65 -30.70 36.88 -65.04
CA ARG A 65 -29.91 36.91 -63.80
C ARG A 65 -29.23 35.57 -63.54
N ARG A 66 -28.05 35.64 -62.92
CA ARG A 66 -27.30 34.49 -62.40
C ARG A 66 -26.75 34.80 -61.02
N TYR A 67 -26.89 33.86 -60.08
CA TYR A 67 -26.30 33.94 -58.76
C TYR A 67 -25.35 32.77 -58.58
N ALA A 68 -24.06 33.05 -58.36
CA ALA A 68 -23.01 32.03 -58.26
C ALA A 68 -21.80 32.54 -57.45
N ALA A 69 -20.87 31.64 -57.14
CA ALA A 69 -19.61 31.95 -56.45
C ALA A 69 -18.53 32.47 -57.42
N ASP A 70 -18.87 33.43 -58.29
CA ASP A 70 -17.93 34.05 -59.21
C ASP A 70 -18.28 35.50 -59.57
N GLU A 71 -17.29 36.25 -60.06
CA GLU A 71 -17.42 37.68 -60.41
C GLU A 71 -18.33 37.95 -61.62
N LYS A 72 -18.67 36.93 -62.41
CA LYS A 72 -19.56 37.06 -63.57
C LYS A 72 -21.03 36.87 -63.18
N ALA A 73 -21.31 36.60 -61.90
CA ALA A 73 -22.67 36.52 -61.40
C ALA A 73 -23.30 37.91 -61.24
N THR A 74 -24.62 38.00 -61.43
CA THR A 74 -25.42 39.17 -61.07
C THR A 74 -25.22 39.51 -59.59
N ARG A 75 -25.18 38.49 -58.72
CA ARG A 75 -24.71 38.62 -57.33
C ARG A 75 -23.99 37.36 -56.86
N TYR A 76 -23.10 37.56 -55.90
CA TYR A 76 -22.33 36.48 -55.29
C TYR A 76 -23.18 35.65 -54.32
N ILE A 77 -23.05 34.33 -54.40
CA ILE A 77 -23.45 33.37 -53.36
C ILE A 77 -22.26 32.43 -53.10
N PRO A 78 -22.07 31.90 -51.87
CA PRO A 78 -20.84 31.21 -51.50
C PRO A 78 -20.68 29.81 -52.13
N HIS A 79 -21.68 29.33 -52.87
CA HIS A 79 -21.64 28.05 -53.57
C HIS A 79 -22.49 28.10 -54.84
N HIS A 80 -22.06 27.46 -55.92
CA HIS A 80 -22.77 27.50 -57.21
C HIS A 80 -23.41 26.17 -57.62
N HIS A 81 -23.03 25.04 -57.02
CA HIS A 81 -23.63 23.74 -57.35
C HIS A 81 -24.90 23.55 -56.50
N LEU A 82 -26.05 23.92 -57.07
CA LEU A 82 -27.34 23.97 -56.38
C LEU A 82 -28.21 22.78 -56.79
N LEU A 83 -28.80 22.08 -55.82
CA LEU A 83 -29.62 20.90 -56.07
C LEU A 83 -31.11 21.23 -56.10
N HIS A 84 -31.52 22.14 -55.23
CA HIS A 84 -32.90 22.57 -55.06
C HIS A 84 -32.90 23.95 -54.41
N PHE A 85 -34.04 24.64 -54.45
CA PHE A 85 -34.24 25.84 -53.67
C PHE A 85 -35.67 25.94 -53.19
N TYR A 86 -35.87 26.75 -52.16
CA TYR A 86 -37.18 27.16 -51.69
C TYR A 86 -37.17 28.68 -51.52
N ARG A 87 -38.15 29.38 -52.10
CA ARG A 87 -38.37 30.82 -51.90
C ARG A 87 -39.46 31.01 -50.87
N ASP A 88 -39.14 31.67 -49.75
CA ASP A 88 -40.14 31.97 -48.73
C ASP A 88 -41.02 33.17 -49.11
N LYS A 89 -42.05 33.42 -48.30
CA LYS A 89 -43.01 34.52 -48.54
C LYS A 89 -42.38 35.92 -48.48
N ALA A 90 -41.20 36.07 -47.86
CA ALA A 90 -40.45 37.32 -47.81
C ALA A 90 -39.49 37.47 -49.00
N GLY A 91 -39.48 36.50 -49.94
CA GLY A 91 -38.60 36.49 -51.10
C GLY A 91 -37.18 36.00 -50.79
N ILE A 92 -36.94 35.45 -49.60
CA ILE A 92 -35.66 34.87 -49.23
C ILE A 92 -35.55 33.46 -49.79
N PHE A 93 -34.42 33.17 -50.42
CA PHE A 93 -34.10 31.87 -50.96
C PHE A 93 -33.36 31.02 -49.93
N TRP A 94 -33.76 29.77 -49.82
CA TRP A 94 -33.07 28.71 -49.10
C TRP A 94 -32.56 27.70 -50.12
N LEU A 95 -31.26 27.67 -50.33
CA LEU A 95 -30.61 26.90 -51.39
C LEU A 95 -30.02 25.62 -50.82
N ALA A 96 -30.44 24.48 -51.38
CA ALA A 96 -29.85 23.17 -51.14
C ALA A 96 -28.63 23.02 -52.06
N THR A 97 -27.48 22.61 -51.52
CA THR A 97 -26.25 22.55 -52.30
C THR A 97 -25.59 21.18 -52.26
N GLN A 98 -24.78 20.90 -53.29
CA GLN A 98 -23.93 19.72 -53.32
C GLN A 98 -22.57 20.03 -52.66
N GLY A 99 -22.53 20.06 -51.33
CA GLY A 99 -21.28 20.20 -50.56
C GLY A 99 -21.06 21.56 -49.90
N GLY A 100 -21.92 22.55 -50.16
CA GLY A 100 -21.90 23.87 -49.52
C GLY A 100 -22.91 24.02 -48.38
N GLY A 101 -23.59 22.96 -47.96
CA GLY A 101 -24.65 23.01 -46.95
C GLY A 101 -25.90 23.78 -47.40
N LEU A 102 -26.55 24.46 -46.45
CA LEU A 102 -27.75 25.26 -46.68
C LEU A 102 -27.38 26.74 -46.80
N ILE A 103 -27.86 27.42 -47.83
CA ILE A 103 -27.61 28.87 -47.99
C ILE A 103 -28.93 29.63 -47.91
N ARG A 104 -29.05 30.53 -46.93
CA ARG A 104 -30.06 31.58 -46.91
C ARG A 104 -29.56 32.75 -47.75
N PHE A 105 -30.30 33.17 -48.77
CA PHE A 105 -29.88 34.21 -49.71
C PHE A 105 -31.02 35.20 -49.98
N ASN A 106 -30.73 36.49 -49.89
CA ASN A 106 -31.64 37.56 -50.27
C ASN A 106 -31.24 38.14 -51.64
N PRO A 107 -32.03 37.94 -52.70
CA PRO A 107 -31.71 38.48 -54.03
C PRO A 107 -31.79 40.02 -54.10
N GLU A 108 -32.50 40.69 -53.19
CA GLU A 108 -32.71 42.15 -53.20
C GLU A 108 -31.48 42.95 -52.73
N ASP A 109 -30.80 42.50 -51.68
CA ASP A 109 -29.60 43.16 -51.13
C ASP A 109 -28.31 42.32 -51.27
N GLY A 110 -28.43 41.05 -51.68
CA GLY A 110 -27.31 40.15 -51.94
C GLY A 110 -26.74 39.54 -50.65
N SER A 111 -27.37 39.81 -49.51
CA SER A 111 -26.98 39.22 -48.23
C SER A 111 -27.20 37.72 -48.25
N TYR A 112 -26.27 36.98 -47.66
CA TYR A 112 -26.38 35.54 -47.52
C TYR A 112 -25.87 35.07 -46.16
N ARG A 113 -26.30 33.88 -45.76
CA ARG A 113 -25.74 33.13 -44.64
C ARG A 113 -25.67 31.66 -45.05
N GLN A 114 -24.51 31.06 -44.80
CA GLN A 114 -24.26 29.65 -45.07
C GLN A 114 -24.30 28.87 -43.75
N PHE A 115 -24.93 27.70 -43.78
CA PHE A 115 -24.95 26.75 -42.69
C PHE A 115 -24.36 25.45 -43.20
N THR A 116 -23.38 24.91 -42.47
CA THR A 116 -22.61 23.72 -42.79
C THR A 116 -22.60 22.77 -41.59
N THR A 117 -21.82 21.70 -41.66
CA THR A 117 -21.57 20.81 -40.52
C THR A 117 -20.94 21.53 -39.32
N VAL A 118 -20.27 22.66 -39.53
CA VAL A 118 -19.74 23.50 -38.44
C VAL A 118 -20.87 24.14 -37.64
N GLU A 119 -21.98 24.48 -38.30
CA GLU A 119 -23.18 25.08 -37.69
C GLU A 119 -24.22 24.04 -37.24
N GLY A 120 -23.88 22.74 -37.25
CA GLY A 120 -24.73 21.67 -36.73
C GLY A 120 -25.49 20.86 -37.77
N LEU A 121 -25.30 21.11 -39.08
CA LEU A 121 -25.82 20.20 -40.10
C LEU A 121 -25.15 18.82 -39.98
N SER A 122 -25.90 17.75 -40.24
CA SER A 122 -25.36 16.39 -40.31
C SER A 122 -24.55 16.14 -41.59
N SER A 123 -24.82 16.90 -42.65
CA SER A 123 -24.14 16.80 -43.94
C SER A 123 -24.17 18.13 -44.71
N ASN A 124 -23.10 18.40 -45.47
CA ASN A 124 -23.04 19.55 -46.40
C ASN A 124 -23.68 19.27 -47.76
N ILE A 125 -24.13 18.04 -48.02
CA ILE A 125 -24.86 17.67 -49.24
C ILE A 125 -26.34 17.62 -48.89
N ILE A 126 -27.10 18.61 -49.38
CA ILE A 126 -28.54 18.74 -49.14
C ILE A 126 -29.26 18.62 -50.47
N TYR A 127 -30.13 17.63 -50.60
CA TYR A 127 -30.79 17.31 -51.86
C TYR A 127 -32.00 18.19 -52.15
N ALA A 128 -32.76 18.52 -51.10
CA ALA A 128 -33.96 19.36 -51.23
C ALA A 128 -34.16 20.24 -49.99
N VAL A 129 -35.02 21.24 -50.13
CA VAL A 129 -35.45 22.12 -49.03
C VAL A 129 -36.96 22.29 -49.13
N TYR A 130 -37.70 21.93 -48.07
CA TYR A 130 -39.13 22.17 -47.97
C TYR A 130 -39.49 22.82 -46.64
N GLU A 131 -40.22 23.92 -46.68
CA GLU A 131 -40.80 24.55 -45.48
C GLU A 131 -42.12 23.88 -45.09
N ASP A 132 -42.27 23.57 -43.80
CA ASP A 132 -43.54 23.21 -43.18
C ASP A 132 -44.35 24.41 -42.68
N ASP A 133 -45.59 24.17 -42.27
CA ASP A 133 -46.50 25.22 -41.82
C ASP A 133 -46.06 25.90 -40.49
N TYR A 134 -45.05 25.35 -39.81
CA TYR A 134 -44.47 25.88 -38.56
C TYR A 134 -43.17 26.65 -38.79
N GLY A 135 -42.75 26.85 -40.05
CA GLY A 135 -41.54 27.58 -40.38
C GLY A 135 -40.24 26.79 -40.20
N LYS A 136 -40.31 25.47 -40.07
CA LYS A 136 -39.13 24.60 -40.10
C LYS A 136 -38.85 24.14 -41.53
N LEU A 137 -37.58 23.94 -41.85
CA LEU A 137 -37.12 23.41 -43.14
C LEU A 137 -36.75 21.94 -43.00
N TRP A 138 -37.25 21.12 -43.91
CA TRP A 138 -36.92 19.69 -44.02
C TRP A 138 -35.92 19.46 -45.14
N LEU A 139 -34.78 18.87 -44.77
CA LEU A 139 -33.56 18.81 -45.55
C LEU A 139 -33.08 17.35 -45.69
N PRO A 140 -33.54 16.60 -46.70
CA PRO A 140 -32.98 15.28 -47.00
C PRO A 140 -31.51 15.44 -47.43
N SER A 141 -30.62 14.66 -46.83
CA SER A 141 -29.18 14.82 -47.00
C SER A 141 -28.46 13.50 -47.27
N ASN A 142 -27.15 13.58 -47.49
CA ASN A 142 -26.31 12.40 -47.60
C ASN A 142 -26.07 11.67 -46.26
N TYR A 143 -26.49 12.28 -45.13
CA TYR A 143 -26.44 11.65 -43.81
C TYR A 143 -27.61 12.12 -42.92
N GLY A 144 -28.74 11.43 -43.01
CA GLY A 144 -29.95 11.70 -42.24
C GLY A 144 -30.90 12.71 -42.89
N LEU A 145 -32.09 12.82 -42.30
CA LEU A 145 -33.06 13.86 -42.60
C LEU A 145 -32.90 14.95 -41.54
N MET A 146 -32.61 16.19 -41.93
CA MET A 146 -32.53 17.30 -40.98
C MET A 146 -33.80 18.14 -40.98
N GLN A 147 -34.25 18.53 -39.80
CA GLN A 147 -35.22 19.59 -39.59
C GLN A 147 -34.47 20.82 -39.04
N PHE A 148 -34.56 21.94 -39.74
CA PHE A 148 -33.84 23.17 -39.45
C PHE A 148 -34.81 24.27 -39.08
N ASP A 149 -34.63 24.91 -37.94
CA ASP A 149 -35.44 26.06 -37.52
C ASP A 149 -34.92 27.36 -38.15
N LYS A 150 -35.76 28.07 -38.90
CA LYS A 150 -35.36 29.32 -39.58
C LYS A 150 -35.01 30.49 -38.65
N ILE A 151 -35.45 30.45 -37.40
CA ILE A 151 -35.30 31.50 -36.39
C ILE A 151 -34.14 31.17 -35.45
N THR A 152 -34.16 29.98 -34.83
CA THR A 152 -33.13 29.57 -33.87
C THR A 152 -31.88 29.04 -34.55
N HIS A 153 -32.00 28.57 -35.80
CA HIS A 153 -30.98 27.84 -36.55
C HIS A 153 -30.55 26.52 -35.90
N GLU A 154 -31.37 25.98 -34.99
CA GLU A 154 -31.17 24.65 -34.43
C GLU A 154 -31.49 23.57 -35.47
N VAL A 155 -30.74 22.47 -35.39
CA VAL A 155 -30.80 21.36 -36.34
C VAL A 155 -31.11 20.08 -35.59
N ASN A 156 -32.27 19.49 -35.88
CA ASN A 156 -32.61 18.15 -35.44
C ASN A 156 -32.33 17.17 -36.58
N THR A 157 -31.47 16.18 -36.36
CA THR A 157 -31.15 15.15 -37.36
C THR A 157 -31.86 13.86 -36.99
N TYR A 158 -32.57 13.28 -37.95
CA TYR A 158 -33.20 11.97 -37.83
C TYR A 158 -32.40 10.97 -38.66
N LEU A 159 -31.97 9.88 -38.02
CA LEU A 159 -31.31 8.74 -38.66
C LEU A 159 -32.25 7.53 -38.66
N LYS A 160 -31.79 6.42 -39.23
CA LYS A 160 -32.52 5.15 -39.30
C LYS A 160 -32.94 4.66 -37.91
N SER A 161 -32.16 4.96 -36.87
CA SER A 161 -32.52 4.67 -35.47
C SER A 161 -33.79 5.40 -35.00
N GLU A 162 -34.14 6.53 -35.62
CA GLU A 162 -35.31 7.35 -35.36
C GLU A 162 -36.48 7.04 -36.31
N GLY A 163 -36.36 6.01 -37.15
CA GLY A 163 -37.47 5.46 -37.94
C GLY A 163 -37.52 5.86 -39.41
N ILE A 164 -36.53 6.59 -39.94
CA ILE A 164 -36.42 6.81 -41.40
C ILE A 164 -35.92 5.54 -42.11
N ALA A 165 -36.17 5.43 -43.41
CA ALA A 165 -35.86 4.21 -44.17
C ALA A 165 -34.34 3.92 -44.27
N HIS A 166 -33.52 4.97 -44.43
CA HIS A 166 -32.06 4.88 -44.54
C HIS A 166 -31.42 6.21 -44.14
N ASP A 167 -30.16 6.18 -43.72
CA ASP A 167 -29.37 7.38 -43.40
C ASP A 167 -28.96 8.19 -44.64
N GLU A 168 -29.28 7.75 -45.85
CA GLU A 168 -28.84 8.42 -47.09
C GLU A 168 -30.04 8.53 -48.03
N PHE A 169 -30.28 9.77 -48.48
CA PHE A 169 -31.32 10.10 -49.44
C PHE A 169 -30.78 10.22 -50.86
N ASN A 170 -31.66 10.13 -51.84
CA ASN A 170 -31.30 10.26 -53.25
C ASN A 170 -31.60 11.67 -53.78
N ARG A 171 -30.72 12.14 -54.67
CA ARG A 171 -30.69 13.50 -55.20
C ARG A 171 -32.01 14.08 -55.71
N PHE A 172 -32.77 13.29 -56.46
CA PHE A 172 -34.02 13.75 -57.10
C PHE A 172 -35.26 13.08 -56.52
N SER A 173 -35.10 12.26 -55.47
CA SER A 173 -36.19 11.47 -54.92
C SER A 173 -36.87 12.24 -53.80
N HIS A 174 -37.53 13.34 -54.14
CA HIS A 174 -38.23 14.16 -53.16
C HIS A 174 -39.50 14.78 -53.75
N TYR A 175 -40.55 14.88 -52.93
CA TYR A 175 -41.85 15.41 -53.36
C TYR A 175 -42.65 15.96 -52.17
N ARG A 176 -43.32 17.10 -52.36
CA ARG A 176 -44.30 17.64 -51.42
C ARG A 176 -45.70 17.42 -51.99
N ALA A 177 -46.52 16.69 -51.26
CA ALA A 177 -47.92 16.48 -51.61
C ALA A 177 -48.80 17.69 -51.24
N ASN A 178 -49.97 17.77 -51.85
CA ASN A 178 -50.93 18.86 -51.64
C ASN A 178 -51.47 18.94 -50.19
N ASP A 179 -51.45 17.83 -49.46
CA ASP A 179 -51.85 17.77 -48.05
C ASP A 179 -50.78 18.29 -47.08
N GLY A 180 -49.56 18.52 -47.59
CA GLY A 180 -48.39 18.97 -46.83
C GLY A 180 -47.40 17.86 -46.48
N ARG A 181 -47.69 16.59 -46.80
CA ARG A 181 -46.74 15.49 -46.57
C ARG A 181 -45.51 15.62 -47.47
N LEU A 182 -44.36 15.26 -46.92
CA LEU A 182 -43.08 15.26 -47.59
C LEU A 182 -42.62 13.83 -47.80
N TYR A 183 -42.24 13.50 -49.04
CA TYR A 183 -41.79 12.19 -49.45
C TYR A 183 -40.32 12.30 -49.82
N PHE A 184 -39.48 11.46 -49.22
CA PHE A 184 -38.04 11.44 -49.45
C PHE A 184 -37.58 10.00 -49.72
N GLY A 185 -37.14 9.72 -50.94
CA GLY A 185 -36.57 8.44 -51.33
C GLY A 185 -35.08 8.36 -51.00
N GLY A 186 -34.66 7.21 -50.52
CA GLY A 186 -33.26 6.88 -50.24
C GLY A 186 -32.90 5.49 -50.73
N LEU A 187 -31.77 4.96 -50.24
CA LEU A 187 -31.25 3.66 -50.69
C LEU A 187 -32.13 2.46 -50.30
N ALA A 188 -32.93 2.58 -49.24
CA ALA A 188 -33.75 1.48 -48.71
C ALA A 188 -35.27 1.76 -48.74
N GLY A 189 -35.74 2.63 -49.64
CA GLY A 189 -37.17 2.91 -49.82
C GLY A 189 -37.51 4.40 -49.71
N VAL A 190 -38.73 4.70 -49.27
CA VAL A 190 -39.25 6.07 -49.16
C VAL A 190 -39.62 6.36 -47.71
N THR A 191 -39.09 7.45 -47.18
CA THR A 191 -39.50 8.04 -45.90
C THR A 191 -40.59 9.07 -46.16
N ILE A 192 -41.67 9.00 -45.39
CA ILE A 192 -42.77 9.96 -45.47
C ILE A 192 -42.81 10.71 -44.15
N VAL A 193 -42.81 12.04 -44.23
CA VAL A 193 -42.96 12.92 -43.09
C VAL A 193 -44.28 13.67 -43.23
N ASP A 194 -45.07 13.65 -42.17
CA ASP A 194 -46.23 14.51 -42.02
C ASP A 194 -45.92 15.59 -40.97
N PRO A 195 -45.47 16.79 -41.38
CA PRO A 195 -45.10 17.83 -40.44
C PRO A 195 -46.22 18.24 -39.48
N LYS A 196 -47.50 18.08 -39.89
CA LYS A 196 -48.65 18.46 -39.06
C LYS A 196 -48.83 17.56 -37.84
N ASN A 197 -48.47 16.28 -37.98
CA ASN A 197 -48.51 15.28 -36.92
C ASN A 197 -47.13 15.03 -36.30
N PHE A 198 -46.14 15.85 -36.66
CA PHE A 198 -44.79 15.74 -36.15
C PHE A 198 -44.70 16.41 -34.77
N THR A 199 -45.15 15.70 -33.73
CA THR A 199 -44.91 16.12 -32.35
C THR A 199 -43.49 15.77 -31.96
N GLU A 200 -42.68 16.79 -31.68
CA GLU A 200 -41.42 16.58 -30.96
C GLU A 200 -41.73 15.90 -29.64
N ASN A 201 -41.27 14.66 -29.45
CA ASN A 201 -41.32 14.01 -28.14
C ASN A 201 -40.41 14.79 -27.21
N THR A 202 -41.00 15.71 -26.45
CA THR A 202 -40.34 16.46 -25.40
C THR A 202 -39.68 15.46 -24.47
N PRO A 203 -38.41 15.67 -24.07
CA PRO A 203 -37.72 14.76 -23.16
C PRO A 203 -38.55 14.59 -21.89
N ALA A 204 -39.20 13.44 -21.74
CA ALA A 204 -40.03 13.14 -20.59
C ALA A 204 -39.11 12.49 -19.54
N PRO A 205 -39.01 13.06 -18.33
CA PRO A 205 -38.17 12.48 -17.30
C PRO A 205 -38.69 11.08 -16.99
N ALA A 206 -37.81 10.09 -17.06
CA ALA A 206 -38.12 8.70 -16.78
C ALA A 206 -37.66 8.32 -15.36
N PRO A 207 -38.37 7.41 -14.68
CA PRO A 207 -37.93 6.93 -13.38
C PRO A 207 -36.66 6.08 -13.51
N LEU A 208 -35.70 6.32 -12.62
CA LEU A 208 -34.51 5.50 -12.46
C LEU A 208 -34.81 4.40 -11.44
N ARG A 209 -34.51 3.14 -11.77
CA ARG A 209 -34.80 1.96 -10.93
C ARG A 209 -33.59 1.05 -10.81
N ILE A 210 -33.45 0.41 -9.65
CA ILE A 210 -32.50 -0.68 -9.46
C ILE A 210 -33.10 -1.92 -10.10
N THR A 211 -32.30 -2.60 -10.91
CA THR A 211 -32.66 -3.86 -11.56
C THR A 211 -31.87 -5.05 -11.00
N GLY A 212 -30.78 -4.79 -10.27
CA GLY A 212 -29.98 -5.81 -9.62
C GLY A 212 -29.03 -5.21 -8.59
N CYS A 213 -28.78 -5.94 -7.50
CA CYS A 213 -27.75 -5.64 -6.51
C CYS A 213 -27.05 -6.93 -6.12
N HIS A 214 -25.77 -7.02 -6.42
CA HIS A 214 -24.98 -8.21 -6.15
C HIS A 214 -23.74 -7.89 -5.32
N VAL A 215 -23.43 -8.75 -4.36
CA VAL A 215 -22.26 -8.61 -3.48
C VAL A 215 -21.31 -9.78 -3.71
N LEU A 216 -20.07 -9.49 -4.08
CA LEU A 216 -19.03 -10.49 -4.29
C LEU A 216 -18.19 -10.66 -3.03
N ASN A 217 -18.21 -11.84 -2.44
CA ASN A 217 -17.36 -12.18 -1.30
C ASN A 217 -15.93 -12.48 -1.75
N GLY A 218 -14.94 -11.77 -1.21
CA GLY A 218 -13.53 -11.92 -1.56
C GLY A 218 -12.85 -13.18 -1.03
N LYS A 219 -13.45 -13.88 -0.04
CA LYS A 219 -12.89 -15.12 0.52
C LYS A 219 -13.44 -16.38 -0.15
N THR A 220 -14.74 -16.41 -0.39
CA THR A 220 -15.42 -17.59 -0.96
C THR A 220 -15.60 -17.48 -2.46
N GLY A 221 -15.50 -16.28 -3.05
CA GLY A 221 -15.84 -16.02 -4.44
C GLY A 221 -17.34 -16.11 -4.73
N ALA A 222 -18.18 -16.27 -3.71
CA ALA A 222 -19.62 -16.33 -3.86
C ALA A 222 -20.19 -14.95 -4.22
N LEU A 223 -21.11 -14.92 -5.16
CA LEU A 223 -21.90 -13.75 -5.51
C LEU A 223 -23.29 -13.91 -4.88
N THR A 224 -23.65 -13.05 -3.95
CA THR A 224 -24.99 -13.03 -3.34
C THR A 224 -25.86 -11.97 -4.01
N ASP A 225 -27.13 -12.29 -4.21
CA ASP A 225 -28.13 -11.37 -4.73
C ASP A 225 -28.87 -10.72 -3.57
N GLU A 226 -28.66 -9.41 -3.41
CA GLU A 226 -29.27 -8.55 -2.38
C GLU A 226 -30.33 -7.61 -2.97
N THR A 227 -30.75 -7.85 -4.21
CA THR A 227 -31.68 -6.98 -4.95
C THR A 227 -32.98 -6.74 -4.18
N THR A 228 -33.55 -7.79 -3.60
CA THR A 228 -34.83 -7.70 -2.87
C THR A 228 -34.72 -6.83 -1.62
N ALA A 229 -33.61 -6.95 -0.87
CA ALA A 229 -33.37 -6.14 0.33
C ALA A 229 -33.22 -4.65 -0.02
N VAL A 230 -32.45 -4.35 -1.07
CA VAL A 230 -32.27 -2.97 -1.55
C VAL A 230 -33.58 -2.38 -2.09
N LEU A 231 -34.39 -3.15 -2.82
CA LEU A 231 -35.70 -2.71 -3.30
C LEU A 231 -36.69 -2.46 -2.16
N ALA A 232 -36.57 -3.18 -1.04
CA ALA A 232 -37.33 -2.93 0.19
C ALA A 232 -36.82 -1.71 0.98
N SER A 233 -35.84 -0.97 0.44
CA SER A 233 -35.18 0.17 1.09
C SER A 233 -34.48 -0.21 2.41
N GLU A 234 -34.05 -1.46 2.53
CA GLU A 234 -33.24 -1.89 3.67
C GLU A 234 -31.80 -1.38 3.54
N VAL A 235 -31.17 -1.13 4.69
CA VAL A 235 -29.75 -0.74 4.73
C VAL A 235 -28.89 -1.93 4.36
N LEU A 236 -28.14 -1.82 3.25
CA LEU A 236 -27.28 -2.88 2.77
C LEU A 236 -26.11 -3.07 3.73
N GLN A 237 -26.04 -4.24 4.37
CA GLN A 237 -24.97 -4.60 5.30
C GLN A 237 -23.88 -5.38 4.56
N LEU A 238 -22.68 -4.80 4.47
CA LEU A 238 -21.52 -5.45 3.88
C LEU A 238 -20.58 -5.95 4.98
N SER A 239 -20.07 -7.17 4.78
CA SER A 239 -19.06 -7.77 5.63
C SER A 239 -17.66 -7.30 5.22
N PRO A 240 -16.67 -7.30 6.15
CA PRO A 240 -15.28 -6.96 5.81
C PRO A 240 -14.61 -7.89 4.80
N SER A 241 -15.22 -9.04 4.50
CA SER A 241 -14.77 -9.99 3.48
C SER A 241 -15.31 -9.67 2.09
N ASP A 242 -16.31 -8.80 1.98
CA ASP A 242 -16.97 -8.51 0.72
C ASP A 242 -16.11 -7.51 -0.07
N LYS A 243 -15.84 -7.85 -1.33
CA LYS A 243 -14.84 -7.16 -2.16
C LYS A 243 -15.47 -6.22 -3.17
N SER A 244 -16.61 -6.59 -3.73
CA SER A 244 -17.29 -5.77 -4.73
C SER A 244 -18.78 -5.69 -4.46
N LEU A 245 -19.31 -4.47 -4.52
CA LEU A 245 -20.74 -4.18 -4.64
C LEU A 245 -21.02 -3.86 -6.11
N ILE A 246 -21.98 -4.55 -6.70
CA ILE A 246 -22.37 -4.39 -8.10
C ILE A 246 -23.85 -3.96 -8.11
N LEU A 247 -24.11 -2.79 -8.67
CA LEU A 247 -25.45 -2.22 -8.80
C LEU A 247 -25.81 -2.14 -10.27
N ASP A 248 -26.86 -2.85 -10.65
CA ASP A 248 -27.51 -2.76 -11.95
C ASP A 248 -28.74 -1.87 -11.82
N PHE A 249 -28.88 -0.91 -12.73
CA PHE A 249 -30.01 0.01 -12.75
C PHE A 249 -30.52 0.19 -14.18
N ALA A 250 -31.65 0.86 -14.32
CA ALA A 250 -32.18 1.24 -15.62
C ALA A 250 -32.96 2.54 -15.49
N LEU A 251 -32.68 3.49 -16.38
CA LEU A 251 -33.60 4.58 -16.65
C LEU A 251 -34.72 4.01 -17.53
N LEU A 252 -35.97 4.03 -17.05
CA LEU A 252 -37.11 3.40 -17.72
C LEU A 252 -37.62 4.22 -18.91
N ASN A 253 -36.72 4.55 -19.84
CA ASN A 253 -37.00 5.14 -21.14
C ASN A 253 -36.64 4.12 -22.22
N TYR A 254 -37.67 3.66 -22.96
CA TYR A 254 -37.54 2.61 -23.98
C TYR A 254 -37.20 3.17 -25.38
N GLU A 255 -37.21 4.48 -25.58
CA GLU A 255 -36.93 5.09 -26.89
C GLU A 255 -35.47 4.87 -27.34
N ASN A 256 -34.50 4.84 -26.41
CA ASN A 256 -33.10 4.57 -26.75
C ASN A 256 -32.22 4.19 -25.53
N SER A 257 -32.51 3.05 -24.89
CA SER A 257 -31.90 2.65 -23.60
C SER A 257 -30.37 2.49 -23.58
N ARG A 258 -29.70 2.38 -24.73
CA ARG A 258 -28.23 2.14 -24.83
C ARG A 258 -27.37 3.41 -24.85
N LYS A 259 -27.97 4.61 -24.85
CA LYS A 259 -27.25 5.89 -24.93
C LYS A 259 -27.53 6.83 -23.75
N ASN A 260 -28.09 6.30 -22.66
CA ASN A 260 -28.31 7.09 -21.45
C ASN A 260 -26.98 7.35 -20.73
N SER A 261 -26.85 8.54 -20.13
CA SER A 261 -25.69 8.92 -19.33
C SER A 261 -26.03 8.79 -17.84
N TYR A 262 -25.09 8.28 -17.04
CA TYR A 262 -25.30 8.09 -15.61
C TYR A 262 -24.12 8.65 -14.82
N TRP A 263 -24.43 9.13 -13.62
CA TRP A 263 -23.44 9.60 -12.65
C TRP A 263 -23.70 8.98 -11.29
N TYR A 264 -22.63 8.76 -10.55
CA TYR A 264 -22.71 8.29 -9.17
C TYR A 264 -21.87 9.16 -8.23
N LYS A 265 -22.23 9.11 -6.95
CA LYS A 265 -21.47 9.72 -5.85
C LYS A 265 -21.62 8.87 -4.60
N ILE A 266 -20.51 8.54 -3.95
CA ILE A 266 -20.52 7.85 -2.66
C ILE A 266 -20.36 8.89 -1.55
N GLU A 267 -21.46 9.23 -0.89
CA GLU A 267 -21.42 10.14 0.26
C GLU A 267 -20.62 9.51 1.41
N GLY A 268 -19.66 10.28 1.94
CA GLY A 268 -18.67 9.80 2.91
C GLY A 268 -17.31 9.42 2.30
N LEU A 269 -17.21 9.32 0.97
CA LEU A 269 -15.95 9.05 0.25
C LEU A 269 -15.67 10.11 -0.83
N ASP A 270 -16.66 10.40 -1.67
CA ASP A 270 -16.52 11.28 -2.83
C ASP A 270 -16.96 12.72 -2.55
N ARG A 271 -16.26 13.68 -3.16
CA ARG A 271 -16.64 15.12 -3.11
C ARG A 271 -17.57 15.50 -4.26
N ASN A 272 -17.27 15.01 -5.47
CA ASN A 272 -17.95 15.36 -6.72
C ASN A 272 -18.63 14.14 -7.35
N TRP A 273 -19.54 14.39 -8.28
CA TRP A 273 -20.16 13.36 -9.12
C TRP A 273 -19.16 12.78 -10.12
N THR A 274 -19.23 11.47 -10.33
CA THR A 274 -18.39 10.74 -11.30
C THR A 274 -19.26 10.09 -12.36
N THR A 275 -18.85 10.19 -13.63
CA THR A 275 -19.56 9.56 -14.76
C THR A 275 -19.37 8.04 -14.74
N ILE A 276 -20.43 7.29 -15.07
CA ILE A 276 -20.41 5.84 -15.20
C ILE A 276 -20.17 5.50 -16.67
N GLU A 277 -19.05 4.87 -16.99
CA GLU A 277 -18.68 4.51 -18.38
C GLU A 277 -19.49 3.32 -18.92
N SER A 278 -19.97 2.44 -18.04
CA SER A 278 -20.83 1.31 -18.36
C SER A 278 -22.29 1.75 -18.51
N ASN A 279 -22.97 1.24 -19.55
CA ASN A 279 -24.31 1.66 -19.95
C ASN A 279 -25.40 1.58 -18.87
N ASN A 280 -25.21 0.85 -17.77
CA ASN A 280 -26.19 0.75 -16.68
C ASN A 280 -25.72 -0.07 -15.45
N ASN A 281 -24.40 -0.20 -15.25
CA ASN A 281 -23.82 -1.02 -14.18
C ASN A 281 -22.78 -0.21 -13.43
N LEU A 282 -22.87 -0.17 -12.10
CA LEU A 282 -21.87 0.44 -11.23
C LEU A 282 -21.22 -0.64 -10.37
N ARG A 283 -19.90 -0.77 -10.47
CA ARG A 283 -19.11 -1.66 -9.63
C ARG A 283 -18.23 -0.85 -8.68
N ILE A 284 -18.48 -1.00 -7.39
CA ILE A 284 -17.69 -0.39 -6.33
C ILE A 284 -16.83 -1.47 -5.68
N ASN A 285 -15.52 -1.27 -5.64
CA ASN A 285 -14.57 -2.21 -5.07
C ASN A 285 -14.00 -1.69 -3.75
N ASP A 286 -13.74 -2.61 -2.82
CA ASP A 286 -12.96 -2.39 -1.60
C ASP A 286 -13.41 -1.17 -0.77
N LEU A 287 -14.73 -1.03 -0.57
CA LEU A 287 -15.30 0.00 0.31
C LEU A 287 -14.74 -0.15 1.74
N PRO A 288 -14.16 0.91 2.34
CA PRO A 288 -13.68 0.88 3.72
C PRO A 288 -14.81 0.64 4.73
N TYR A 289 -14.48 0.30 5.98
CA TYR A 289 -15.50 0.19 7.02
C TYR A 289 -16.11 1.57 7.33
N GLY A 290 -17.43 1.64 7.46
CA GLY A 290 -18.12 2.91 7.63
C GLY A 290 -19.59 2.87 7.21
N SER A 291 -20.23 4.03 7.27
CA SER A 291 -21.59 4.24 6.76
C SER A 291 -21.50 5.17 5.56
N TYR A 292 -22.07 4.73 4.45
CA TYR A 292 -22.04 5.42 3.17
C TYR A 292 -23.44 5.48 2.58
N THR A 293 -23.65 6.45 1.71
CA THR A 293 -24.85 6.50 0.87
C THR A 293 -24.42 6.58 -0.58
N VAL A 294 -24.80 5.59 -1.38
CA VAL A 294 -24.52 5.58 -2.81
C VAL A 294 -25.67 6.29 -3.51
N HIS A 295 -25.33 7.38 -4.19
CA HIS A 295 -26.23 8.21 -4.96
C HIS A 295 -26.03 7.95 -6.45
N ILE A 296 -27.09 7.73 -7.21
CA ILE A 296 -27.03 7.52 -8.66
C ILE A 296 -28.12 8.35 -9.34
N LYS A 297 -27.74 9.11 -10.37
CA LYS A 297 -28.67 9.83 -11.24
C LYS A 297 -28.44 9.49 -12.70
N GLY A 298 -29.48 9.62 -13.51
CA GLY A 298 -29.43 9.33 -14.94
C GLY A 298 -29.95 10.50 -15.76
N GLN A 299 -29.51 10.57 -17.01
CA GLN A 299 -30.01 11.48 -18.02
C GLN A 299 -30.22 10.70 -19.32
N ASP A 300 -31.32 10.97 -20.00
CA ASP A 300 -31.57 10.38 -21.30
C ASP A 300 -30.73 11.04 -22.41
N ILE A 301 -30.75 10.45 -23.61
CA ILE A 301 -30.00 10.97 -24.76
C ILE A 301 -30.42 12.38 -25.19
N LYS A 302 -31.65 12.79 -24.87
CA LYS A 302 -32.20 14.11 -25.20
C LYS A 302 -31.96 15.14 -24.09
N GLY A 303 -31.26 14.75 -23.02
CA GLY A 303 -30.92 15.64 -21.91
C GLY A 303 -31.93 15.71 -20.76
N ALA A 304 -33.02 14.95 -20.78
CA ALA A 304 -33.93 14.88 -19.62
C ALA A 304 -33.29 14.12 -18.47
N GLU A 305 -33.22 14.78 -17.31
CA GLU A 305 -32.80 14.13 -16.06
C GLU A 305 -33.86 13.12 -15.58
N SER A 306 -33.40 12.10 -14.85
CA SER A 306 -34.26 11.13 -14.20
C SER A 306 -35.20 11.77 -13.18
N VAL A 307 -36.45 11.32 -13.10
CA VAL A 307 -37.45 11.82 -12.12
C VAL A 307 -36.96 11.72 -10.68
N ASN A 308 -36.18 10.67 -10.40
CA ASN A 308 -35.69 10.37 -9.07
C ASN A 308 -34.21 9.99 -9.12
N GLU A 309 -33.53 10.28 -8.02
CA GLU A 309 -32.21 9.76 -7.69
C GLU A 309 -32.38 8.37 -7.03
N LEU A 310 -31.42 7.47 -7.25
CA LEU A 310 -31.30 6.25 -6.46
C LEU A 310 -30.40 6.53 -5.26
N VAL A 311 -30.93 6.27 -4.08
CA VAL A 311 -30.24 6.50 -2.80
C VAL A 311 -30.15 5.16 -2.08
N ILE A 312 -28.95 4.56 -2.06
CA ILE A 312 -28.70 3.25 -1.45
C ILE A 312 -27.85 3.43 -0.20
N PRO A 313 -28.41 3.28 1.02
CA PRO A 313 -27.63 3.30 2.25
C PRO A 313 -26.84 1.99 2.40
N VAL A 314 -25.53 2.11 2.59
CA VAL A 314 -24.58 1.00 2.70
C VAL A 314 -23.79 1.11 4.00
N VAL A 315 -23.74 0.04 4.78
CA VAL A 315 -22.95 -0.05 6.02
C VAL A 315 -21.95 -1.17 5.90
N VAL A 316 -20.66 -0.84 5.97
CA VAL A 316 -19.57 -1.81 5.96
C VAL A 316 -19.10 -2.04 7.39
N HIS A 317 -19.26 -3.26 7.89
CA HIS A 317 -18.91 -3.59 9.27
C HIS A 317 -17.40 -3.51 9.52
N LYS A 318 -17.03 -3.18 10.77
CA LYS A 318 -15.62 -3.17 11.19
C LYS A 318 -15.04 -4.60 11.22
N PRO A 319 -13.83 -4.81 10.66
CA PRO A 319 -13.09 -6.06 10.84
C PRO A 319 -12.93 -6.44 12.32
N PHE A 320 -12.94 -7.73 12.63
CA PHE A 320 -12.91 -8.20 14.02
C PHE A 320 -11.66 -7.73 14.79
N TYR A 321 -10.51 -7.60 14.12
CA TYR A 321 -9.25 -7.18 14.72
C TYR A 321 -9.19 -5.67 15.06
N LEU A 322 -10.12 -4.86 14.52
CA LEU A 322 -10.28 -3.45 14.87
C LEU A 322 -11.36 -3.22 15.94
N LYS A 323 -12.06 -4.27 16.38
CA LYS A 323 -13.05 -4.14 17.47
C LYS A 323 -12.32 -3.88 18.78
N THR A 324 -12.85 -2.96 19.60
CA THR A 324 -12.26 -2.53 20.87
C THR A 324 -11.93 -3.70 21.80
N GLY A 325 -12.80 -4.71 21.87
CA GLY A 325 -12.57 -5.90 22.70
C GLY A 325 -11.34 -6.72 22.28
N PHE A 326 -11.06 -6.84 20.98
CA PHE A 326 -9.88 -7.52 20.48
C PHE A 326 -8.61 -6.74 20.84
N ILE A 327 -8.62 -5.42 20.65
CA ILE A 327 -7.50 -4.54 21.01
C ILE A 327 -7.22 -4.60 22.51
N ILE A 328 -8.24 -4.53 23.36
CA ILE A 328 -8.11 -4.70 24.82
C ILE A 328 -7.53 -6.08 25.15
N GLY A 329 -8.00 -7.14 24.49
CA GLY A 329 -7.45 -8.49 24.63
C GLY A 329 -5.97 -8.57 24.30
N CYS A 330 -5.53 -7.93 23.21
CA CYS A 330 -4.11 -7.85 22.85
C CYS A 330 -3.28 -7.08 23.89
N ILE A 331 -3.79 -5.96 24.40
CA ILE A 331 -3.12 -5.18 25.45
C ILE A 331 -3.01 -6.00 26.74
N PHE A 332 -4.07 -6.73 27.10
CA PHE A 332 -4.08 -7.60 28.28
C PHE A 332 -3.10 -8.77 28.12
N ALA A 333 -3.09 -9.43 26.96
CA ALA A 333 -2.13 -10.48 26.65
C ALA A 333 -0.68 -9.99 26.70
N LEU A 334 -0.41 -8.78 26.18
CA LEU A 334 0.89 -8.12 26.29
C LEU A 334 1.25 -7.84 27.76
N GLY A 335 0.29 -7.34 28.56
CA GLY A 335 0.46 -7.12 30.00
C GLY A 335 0.78 -8.41 30.76
N LEU A 336 0.09 -9.52 30.46
CA LEU A 336 0.39 -10.83 31.02
C LEU A 336 1.77 -11.34 30.61
N LEU A 337 2.17 -11.13 29.36
CA LEU A 337 3.50 -11.50 28.87
C LEU A 337 4.58 -10.72 29.62
N VAL A 338 4.42 -9.40 29.76
CA VAL A 338 5.35 -8.55 30.54
C VAL A 338 5.38 -8.98 32.00
N TYR A 339 4.22 -9.25 32.61
CA TYR A 339 4.13 -9.76 33.98
C TYR A 339 4.83 -11.11 34.14
N GLY A 340 4.63 -12.04 33.21
CA GLY A 340 5.29 -13.34 33.19
C GLY A 340 6.81 -13.23 33.10
N VAL A 341 7.31 -12.40 32.18
CA VAL A 341 8.75 -12.10 32.06
C VAL A 341 9.29 -11.48 33.34
N PHE A 342 8.57 -10.53 33.93
CA PHE A 342 8.95 -9.88 35.19
C PHE A 342 8.99 -10.87 36.37
N ARG A 343 8.00 -11.75 36.50
CA ARG A 343 7.96 -12.80 37.52
C ARG A 343 9.11 -13.81 37.35
N LEU A 344 9.38 -14.24 36.12
CA LEU A 344 10.54 -15.10 35.83
C LEU A 344 11.86 -14.41 36.19
N ARG A 345 11.99 -13.11 35.89
CA ARG A 345 13.17 -12.32 36.25
C ARG A 345 13.33 -12.19 37.76
N LEU A 346 12.26 -11.91 38.50
CA LEU A 346 12.27 -11.85 39.96
C LEU A 346 12.68 -13.20 40.58
N HIS A 347 12.12 -14.30 40.08
CA HIS A 347 12.48 -15.63 40.57
C HIS A 347 13.96 -15.97 40.31
N ARG A 348 14.50 -15.60 39.14
CA ARG A 348 15.94 -15.74 38.85
C ARG A 348 16.81 -14.91 39.81
N LEU A 349 16.39 -13.68 40.15
CA LEU A 349 17.10 -12.82 41.08
C LEU A 349 17.09 -13.39 42.50
N GLU A 350 15.96 -13.94 42.95
CA GLU A 350 15.84 -14.55 44.26
C GLU A 350 16.68 -15.81 44.40
N GLN A 351 16.71 -16.67 43.37
CA GLN A 351 17.63 -17.81 43.31
C GLN A 351 19.10 -17.36 43.31
N ALA A 352 19.45 -16.28 42.60
CA ALA A 352 20.80 -15.73 42.62
C ALA A 352 21.19 -15.23 44.02
N LYS A 353 20.26 -14.60 44.74
CA LYS A 353 20.45 -14.15 46.12
C LYS A 353 20.68 -15.33 47.08
N ILE A 354 19.89 -16.40 46.97
CA ILE A 354 20.05 -17.60 47.82
C ILE A 354 21.41 -18.25 47.58
N ARG A 355 21.81 -18.47 46.31
CA ARG A 355 23.13 -19.03 45.98
C ARG A 355 24.26 -18.17 46.51
N LEU A 356 24.11 -16.84 46.45
CA LEU A 356 25.08 -15.91 47.01
C LEU A 356 25.20 -16.06 48.53
N GLN A 357 24.07 -16.16 49.25
CA GLN A 357 24.07 -16.37 50.69
C GLN A 357 24.70 -17.71 51.09
N GLU A 358 24.43 -18.79 50.36
CA GLU A 358 25.07 -20.09 50.56
C GLU A 358 26.59 -20.00 50.35
N THR A 359 27.02 -19.34 49.27
CA THR A 359 28.45 -19.13 48.98
C THR A 359 29.12 -18.32 50.08
N VAL A 360 28.50 -17.23 50.55
CA VAL A 360 29.02 -16.41 51.65
C VAL A 360 29.11 -17.22 52.95
N LYS A 361 28.09 -18.03 53.26
CA LYS A 361 28.09 -18.89 54.45
C LYS A 361 29.19 -19.95 54.38
N GLN A 362 29.37 -20.58 53.22
CA GLN A 362 30.44 -21.56 52.99
C GLN A 362 31.82 -20.92 53.16
N ARG A 363 32.05 -19.74 52.55
CA ARG A 363 33.32 -19.00 52.70
C ARG A 363 33.57 -18.55 54.13
N THR A 364 32.52 -18.12 54.84
CA THR A 364 32.66 -17.71 56.24
C THR A 364 32.99 -18.91 57.14
N TRP A 365 32.42 -20.08 56.86
CA TRP A 365 32.75 -21.33 57.54
C TRP A 365 34.18 -21.79 57.25
N GLU A 366 34.63 -21.75 55.99
CA GLU A 366 36.01 -22.03 55.60
C GLU A 366 37.00 -21.11 56.32
N ILE A 367 36.71 -19.81 56.38
CA ILE A 367 37.53 -18.82 57.09
C ILE A 367 37.59 -19.13 58.59
N SER A 368 36.46 -19.50 59.22
CA SER A 368 36.43 -19.88 60.64
C SER A 368 37.28 -21.13 60.91
N GLN A 369 37.17 -22.15 60.07
CA GLN A 369 38.00 -23.36 60.13
C GLN A 369 39.49 -23.05 60.01
N GLN A 370 39.87 -22.16 59.07
CA GLN A 370 41.25 -21.73 58.93
C GLN A 370 41.73 -20.96 60.17
N LYS A 371 40.89 -20.10 60.74
CA LYS A 371 41.20 -19.37 61.98
C LYS A 371 41.45 -20.32 63.16
N ASP A 372 40.64 -21.36 63.31
CA ASP A 372 40.81 -22.35 64.38
C ASP A 372 42.11 -23.16 64.22
N LYS A 373 42.44 -23.57 62.99
CA LYS A 373 43.73 -24.22 62.70
C LYS A 373 44.93 -23.32 63.02
N ILE A 374 44.86 -22.03 62.68
CA ILE A 374 45.90 -21.06 63.00
C ILE A 374 46.05 -20.91 64.52
N ALA A 375 44.94 -20.86 65.27
CA ALA A 375 44.98 -20.78 66.73
C ALA A 375 45.65 -22.01 67.37
N GLN A 376 45.32 -23.21 66.90
CA GLN A 376 45.96 -24.46 67.37
C GLN A 376 47.47 -24.49 67.07
N GLN A 377 47.88 -24.01 65.90
CA GLN A 377 49.31 -23.93 65.55
C GLN A 377 50.06 -22.96 66.47
N ALA A 378 49.46 -21.81 66.80
CA ALA A 378 50.05 -20.83 67.71
C ALA A 378 50.23 -21.39 69.14
N GLU A 379 49.26 -22.18 69.63
CA GLU A 379 49.33 -22.81 70.94
C GLU A 379 50.44 -23.88 71.01
N LYS A 380 50.53 -24.74 69.99
CA LYS A 380 51.59 -25.76 69.90
C LYS A 380 52.99 -25.16 69.84
N LEU A 381 53.13 -24.01 69.17
CA LEU A 381 54.39 -23.27 69.13
C LEU A 381 54.79 -22.75 70.53
N LYS A 382 53.82 -22.23 71.29
CA LYS A 382 54.03 -21.74 72.66
C LYS A 382 54.44 -22.86 73.62
N GLU A 383 53.85 -24.04 73.48
CA GLU A 383 54.22 -25.22 74.29
C GLU A 383 55.67 -25.64 74.02
N LEU A 384 56.07 -25.65 72.76
CA LEU A 384 57.44 -26.00 72.33
C LEU A 384 58.49 -25.03 72.88
N ASP A 385 58.19 -23.72 72.87
CA ASP A 385 59.05 -22.70 73.49
C ASP A 385 59.18 -22.91 75.02
N GLY A 386 58.10 -23.32 75.69
CA GLY A 386 58.11 -23.62 77.12
C GLY A 386 58.96 -24.85 77.49
N VAL A 387 58.98 -25.87 76.63
CA VAL A 387 59.85 -27.05 76.79
C VAL A 387 61.31 -26.68 76.56
N LYS A 388 61.60 -25.94 75.48
CA LYS A 388 62.96 -25.45 75.16
C LYS A 388 63.55 -24.61 76.29
N SER A 389 62.75 -23.73 76.88
CA SER A 389 63.18 -22.90 78.02
C SER A 389 63.56 -23.73 79.26
N ARG A 390 62.76 -24.74 79.60
CA ARG A 390 63.05 -25.65 80.73
C ARG A 390 64.31 -26.48 80.51
N PHE A 391 64.52 -26.96 79.30
CA PHE A 391 65.71 -27.71 78.92
C PHE A 391 67.01 -26.91 79.16
N PHE A 392 67.08 -25.66 78.69
CA PHE A 392 68.26 -24.81 78.91
C PHE A 392 68.50 -24.47 80.38
N ALA A 393 67.44 -24.29 81.18
CA ALA A 393 67.55 -24.05 82.61
C ALA A 393 68.19 -25.23 83.35
N ASN A 394 67.78 -26.46 83.02
CA ASN A 394 68.31 -27.69 83.62
C ASN A 394 69.78 -27.91 83.24
N ILE A 395 70.15 -27.75 81.96
CA ILE A 395 71.55 -27.82 81.51
C ILE A 395 72.43 -26.84 82.28
N SER A 396 71.96 -25.59 82.42
CA SER A 396 72.73 -24.56 83.12
C SER A 396 73.00 -24.94 84.58
N HIS A 397 72.04 -25.61 85.23
CA HIS A 397 72.20 -26.08 86.61
C HIS A 397 73.17 -27.27 86.70
N GLU A 398 73.02 -28.26 85.83
CA GLU A 398 73.89 -29.45 85.73
C GLU A 398 75.36 -29.11 85.45
N LEU A 399 75.62 -28.05 84.66
CA LEU A 399 76.98 -27.57 84.39
C LEU A 399 77.57 -26.76 85.56
N ARG A 400 76.75 -25.98 86.27
CA ARG A 400 77.21 -25.08 87.35
C ARG A 400 77.78 -25.88 88.52
N THR A 401 77.10 -26.94 88.95
CA THR A 401 77.51 -27.74 90.11
C THR A 401 78.93 -28.32 90.02
N PRO A 402 79.31 -29.08 88.97
CA PRO A 402 80.67 -29.59 88.82
C PRO A 402 81.69 -28.45 88.67
N LEU A 403 81.35 -27.36 87.96
CA LEU A 403 82.23 -26.19 87.82
C LEU A 403 82.55 -25.56 89.19
N THR A 404 81.55 -25.36 90.04
CA THR A 404 81.74 -24.85 91.40
C THR A 404 82.60 -25.79 92.25
N LEU A 405 82.40 -27.11 92.11
CA LEU A 405 83.18 -28.14 92.81
C LEU A 405 84.61 -28.33 92.27
N ILE A 406 84.94 -27.72 91.12
CA ILE A 406 86.32 -27.59 90.62
C ILE A 406 86.95 -26.30 91.13
N LEU A 407 86.24 -25.17 90.97
CA LEU A 407 86.76 -23.84 91.30
C LEU A 407 86.98 -23.64 92.81
N GLY A 408 86.12 -24.19 93.66
CA GLY A 408 86.26 -24.08 95.11
C GLY A 408 87.58 -24.66 95.64
N PRO A 409 87.84 -25.97 95.39
CA PRO A 409 89.11 -26.58 95.76
C PRO A 409 90.32 -25.95 95.06
N LEU A 410 90.20 -25.53 93.79
CA LEU A 410 91.27 -24.83 93.06
C LEU A 410 91.67 -23.52 93.76
N ASN A 411 90.70 -22.68 94.13
CA ASN A 411 90.94 -21.43 94.84
C ASN A 411 91.59 -21.70 96.21
N ASN A 412 91.14 -22.73 96.93
CA ASN A 412 91.73 -23.10 98.21
C ASN A 412 93.19 -23.55 98.05
N LEU A 413 93.51 -24.33 97.02
CA LEU A 413 94.88 -24.75 96.71
C LEU A 413 95.76 -23.57 96.28
N MET A 414 95.25 -22.65 95.45
CA MET A 414 95.96 -21.43 95.07
C MET A 414 96.25 -20.53 96.27
N THR A 415 95.30 -20.37 97.18
CA THR A 415 95.49 -19.59 98.41
C THR A 415 96.50 -20.26 99.35
N ALA A 416 96.46 -21.59 99.48
CA ALA A 416 97.43 -22.33 100.27
C ALA A 416 98.87 -22.16 99.73
N LEU A 417 99.05 -22.23 98.41
CA LEU A 417 100.35 -22.03 97.75
C LEU A 417 100.86 -20.57 97.89
N LYS A 418 99.97 -19.57 97.82
CA LYS A 418 100.35 -18.16 98.00
C LYS A 418 100.73 -17.78 99.43
N THR A 419 100.22 -18.50 100.44
CA THR A 419 100.39 -18.14 101.86
C THR A 419 101.54 -18.89 102.54
N GLY A 420 102.34 -19.67 101.80
CA GLY A 420 103.56 -20.31 102.32
C GLY A 420 103.33 -21.41 103.36
N LYS A 421 102.09 -21.89 103.53
CA LYS A 421 101.79 -23.03 104.43
C LYS A 421 102.19 -24.33 103.75
N SER A 422 103.03 -25.12 104.45
CA SER A 422 103.53 -26.43 104.02
C SER A 422 102.43 -27.31 103.43
N THR A 423 102.49 -27.49 102.11
CA THR A 423 101.61 -28.36 101.33
C THR A 423 102.17 -29.77 101.32
N ASP A 424 101.76 -30.59 102.27
CA ASP A 424 101.98 -32.03 102.23
C ASP A 424 101.26 -32.59 100.97
N PRO A 425 101.99 -33.26 100.05
CA PRO A 425 101.40 -33.87 98.86
C PRO A 425 100.21 -34.78 99.17
N LYS A 426 100.18 -35.47 100.32
CA LYS A 426 99.08 -36.36 100.72
C LYS A 426 97.77 -35.62 100.99
N VAL A 427 97.83 -34.37 101.45
CA VAL A 427 96.63 -33.56 101.75
C VAL A 427 96.05 -32.96 100.47
N MET A 428 96.88 -32.65 99.47
CA MET A 428 96.44 -32.11 98.16
C MET A 428 95.74 -33.14 97.27
N VAL A 429 96.00 -34.44 97.47
CA VAL A 429 95.40 -35.50 96.64
C VAL A 429 93.87 -35.44 96.68
N LYS A 430 93.26 -35.21 97.86
CA LYS A 430 91.80 -35.27 98.01
C LYS A 430 91.08 -34.12 97.26
N PRO A 431 91.48 -32.84 97.42
CA PRO A 431 91.01 -31.74 96.57
C PRO A 431 91.22 -31.99 95.07
N LEU A 432 92.41 -32.42 94.66
CA LEU A 432 92.73 -32.69 93.24
C LEU A 432 91.87 -33.81 92.67
N THR A 433 91.58 -34.85 93.46
CA THR A 433 90.71 -35.96 93.04
C THR A 433 89.26 -35.50 92.88
N VAL A 434 88.76 -34.62 93.77
CA VAL A 434 87.41 -34.04 93.66
C VAL A 434 87.31 -33.16 92.40
N MET A 435 88.33 -32.35 92.13
CA MET A 435 88.40 -31.54 90.91
C MET A 435 88.45 -32.42 89.67
N GLN A 436 89.31 -33.45 89.65
CA GLN A 436 89.43 -34.36 88.51
C GLN A 436 88.12 -35.12 88.25
N ARG A 437 87.44 -35.59 89.29
CA ARG A 437 86.15 -36.28 89.17
C ARG A 437 85.08 -35.36 88.59
N ASN A 438 84.97 -34.12 89.09
CA ASN A 438 84.00 -33.16 88.56
C ASN A 438 84.37 -32.67 87.16
N GLY A 439 85.67 -32.57 86.83
CA GLY A 439 86.15 -32.29 85.49
C GLY A 439 85.76 -33.39 84.49
N LYS A 440 85.94 -34.67 84.87
CA LYS A 440 85.42 -35.81 84.08
C LYS A 440 83.90 -35.76 83.93
N LYS A 441 83.17 -35.44 85.01
CA LYS A 441 81.71 -35.36 84.98
C LYS A 441 81.19 -34.22 84.09
N LEU A 442 81.86 -33.07 84.09
CA LEU A 442 81.53 -31.95 83.20
C LEU A 442 81.81 -32.32 81.73
N LEU A 443 82.94 -32.99 81.45
CA LEU A 443 83.26 -33.45 80.10
C LEU A 443 82.19 -34.43 79.59
N GLN A 444 81.79 -35.39 80.43
CA GLN A 444 80.72 -36.33 80.09
C GLN A 444 79.38 -35.63 79.82
N LEU A 445 78.99 -34.66 80.65
CA LEU A 445 77.78 -33.85 80.41
C LEU A 445 77.84 -33.07 79.09
N ILE A 446 79.00 -32.53 78.73
CA ILE A 446 79.20 -31.84 77.44
C ILE A 446 79.08 -32.83 76.27
N GLU A 447 79.66 -34.02 76.38
CA GLU A 447 79.52 -35.09 75.38
C GLU A 447 78.05 -35.51 75.22
N GLU A 448 77.32 -35.71 76.33
CA GLU A 448 75.88 -36.04 76.31
C GLU A 448 75.03 -34.94 75.64
N ILE A 449 75.33 -33.66 75.87
CA ILE A 449 74.67 -32.53 75.19
C ILE A 449 75.01 -32.49 73.70
N LEU A 450 76.27 -32.74 73.34
CA LEU A 450 76.70 -32.79 71.94
C LEU A 450 76.04 -33.96 71.19
N ASP A 451 75.90 -35.11 71.82
CA ASP A 451 75.23 -36.27 71.23
C ASP A 451 73.71 -36.04 71.09
N LEU A 452 73.08 -35.37 72.05
CA LEU A 452 71.70 -34.92 71.90
C LEU A 452 71.56 -33.88 70.76
N SER A 453 72.50 -32.96 70.62
CA SER A 453 72.51 -32.00 69.51
C SER A 453 72.72 -32.69 68.15
N LYS A 454 73.52 -33.76 68.07
CA LYS A 454 73.67 -34.58 66.85
C LYS A 454 72.39 -35.36 66.54
N LEU A 455 71.69 -35.84 67.57
CA LEU A 455 70.35 -36.46 67.45
C LEU A 455 69.35 -35.48 66.84
N ASP A 456 69.25 -34.26 67.39
CA ASP A 456 68.35 -33.21 66.87
C ASP A 456 68.69 -32.78 65.45
N ALA A 457 69.99 -32.73 65.11
CA ALA A 457 70.46 -32.41 63.77
C ALA A 457 70.35 -33.59 62.76
N ARG A 458 69.81 -34.75 63.17
CA ARG A 458 69.75 -36.00 62.38
C ARG A 458 71.10 -36.48 61.82
N LYS A 459 72.20 -36.22 62.53
CA LYS A 459 73.58 -36.53 62.09
C LYS A 459 74.22 -37.72 62.82
N LEU A 460 73.43 -38.51 63.56
CA LEU A 460 73.92 -39.70 64.26
C LEU A 460 73.73 -40.93 63.36
N GLU A 461 74.80 -41.36 62.69
CA GLU A 461 74.79 -42.59 61.88
C GLU A 461 74.79 -43.81 62.80
N LEU A 462 73.66 -44.53 62.85
CA LEU A 462 73.55 -45.80 63.57
C LEU A 462 74.27 -46.91 62.79
N ARG A 463 75.26 -47.54 63.40
CA ARG A 463 75.93 -48.74 62.84
C ARG A 463 75.29 -49.99 63.44
N GLU A 464 74.39 -50.60 62.68
CA GLU A 464 73.78 -51.87 63.05
C GLU A 464 74.80 -53.01 62.97
N SER A 465 74.84 -53.88 63.98
CA SER A 465 75.65 -55.10 63.97
C SER A 465 74.85 -56.27 64.56
N PRO A 466 74.95 -57.49 63.99
CA PRO A 466 74.28 -58.66 64.54
C PRO A 466 74.82 -58.99 65.94
N VAL A 467 73.95 -59.03 66.94
CA VAL A 467 74.29 -59.40 68.31
C VAL A 467 73.60 -60.72 68.66
N ALA A 468 74.36 -61.68 69.19
CA ALA A 468 73.80 -62.90 69.74
C ALA A 468 72.96 -62.57 70.99
N PHE A 469 71.66 -62.41 70.81
CA PHE A 469 70.73 -61.87 71.81
C PHE A 469 70.83 -62.60 73.16
N TYR A 470 70.88 -63.93 73.14
CA TYR A 470 71.03 -64.73 74.37
C TYR A 470 72.32 -64.40 75.13
N THR A 471 73.46 -64.32 74.44
CA THR A 471 74.76 -64.01 75.05
C THR A 471 74.81 -62.58 75.59
N PHE A 472 74.20 -61.64 74.85
CA PHE A 472 74.12 -60.25 75.26
C PHE A 472 73.26 -60.09 76.52
N ILE A 473 72.03 -60.61 76.51
CA ILE A 473 71.14 -60.58 77.67
C ILE A 473 71.76 -61.32 78.86
N LYS A 474 72.39 -62.48 78.65
CA LYS A 474 73.07 -63.22 79.73
C LYS A 474 74.22 -62.42 80.34
N ARG A 475 75.06 -61.77 79.52
CA ARG A 475 76.12 -60.87 80.03
C ARG A 475 75.52 -59.71 80.81
N LEU A 476 74.46 -59.10 80.28
CA LEU A 476 73.80 -57.97 80.90
C LEU A 476 73.21 -58.39 82.26
N PHE A 477 72.51 -59.53 82.31
CA PHE A 477 71.95 -60.09 83.52
C PHE A 477 73.02 -60.41 84.58
N VAL A 478 74.11 -61.11 84.19
CA VAL A 478 75.23 -61.43 85.09
C VAL A 478 75.88 -60.16 85.66
N THR A 479 75.94 -59.08 84.88
CA THR A 479 76.50 -57.80 85.34
C THR A 479 75.66 -57.20 86.49
N PHE A 480 74.35 -57.43 86.48
CA PHE A 480 73.43 -56.96 87.52
C PHE A 480 73.08 -58.00 88.59
N GLU A 481 73.44 -59.27 88.40
CA GLU A 481 73.16 -60.37 89.33
C GLU A 481 73.77 -60.09 90.72
N SER A 482 75.02 -59.62 90.78
CA SER A 482 75.64 -59.23 92.06
C SER A 482 74.89 -58.08 92.76
N HIS A 483 74.33 -57.15 91.99
CA HIS A 483 73.55 -56.04 92.52
C HIS A 483 72.15 -56.47 92.98
N ALA A 484 71.50 -57.39 92.26
CA ALA A 484 70.21 -57.97 92.63
C ALA A 484 70.33 -58.75 93.95
N VAL A 485 71.35 -59.61 94.07
CA VAL A 485 71.65 -60.35 95.32
C VAL A 485 71.93 -59.39 96.48
N SER A 486 72.68 -58.30 96.25
CA SER A 486 72.93 -57.29 97.30
C SER A 486 71.68 -56.53 97.77
N ARG A 487 70.60 -56.52 96.97
CA ARG A 487 69.35 -55.80 97.25
C ARG A 487 68.17 -56.74 97.55
N ASN A 488 68.40 -58.05 97.62
CA ASN A 488 67.36 -59.05 97.87
C ASN A 488 66.22 -59.01 96.81
N ILE A 489 66.59 -58.76 95.55
CA ILE A 489 65.68 -58.72 94.38
C ILE A 489 65.83 -59.99 93.55
#